data_AF-A0AAV6YYN2-F1
#
_entry.id   AF-A0AAV6YYN2-F1
#
_cell.length_a   1.000
_cell.length_b   1.000
_cell.length_c   1.000
_cell.angle_alpha   90.00
_cell.angle_beta   90.00
_cell.angle_gamma   90.00
#
_symmetry.space_group_name_H-M   'P 1'
#
loop_
_entity.id
_entity.type
_entity.pdbx_description
1 polymer ?
#
loop_
_entity_poly.entity_id
_entity_poly.type
_entity_poly.pdbx_seq_one_letter_code
_entity_poly.pdbx_strand_id
1 'polypeptide(L)'
;MTVTWSTFNWTPSVVEFNPLPGPPSFNLTAYGSTDLFVDGGPKHRKIFIHRVTLENLKPGQKYVYHCGSSLGWSPQFYFRVLQDGSSWGPRLAVYGDMGNDNAQSLSRLQKETQMEMYDAILHVADFAYDMDEDDAQVGDEFMRQIESVAAYVPYMTCPGNHEEA
;
A
#
# COMPACT_ATOMS: atom_id res chain seq x y z
N MET A 1 -1.80 -7.54 -9.08
CA MET A 1 -1.49 -6.81 -7.83
C MET A 1 -1.02 -5.43 -8.24
N THR A 2 -1.38 -4.36 -7.54
CA THR A 2 -0.84 -3.02 -7.82
C THR A 2 -0.09 -2.52 -6.60
N VAL A 3 1.16 -2.11 -6.80
CA VAL A 3 1.99 -1.48 -5.77
C VAL A 3 1.93 0.02 -6.01
N THR A 4 1.56 0.76 -4.96
CA THR A 4 1.44 2.22 -4.98
C THR A 4 2.32 2.80 -3.89
N TRP A 5 3.11 3.83 -4.20
CA TRP A 5 3.92 4.56 -3.23
C TRP A 5 4.05 6.03 -3.62
N SER A 6 4.53 6.87 -2.70
CA SER A 6 4.77 8.29 -2.96
C SER A 6 6.25 8.68 -2.84
N THR A 7 6.65 9.71 -3.55
CA THR A 7 7.96 10.37 -3.39
C THR A 7 7.82 11.89 -3.52
N PHE A 8 8.81 12.66 -3.02
CA PHE A 8 8.81 14.13 -3.11
C PHE A 8 9.54 14.69 -4.34
N ASN A 9 10.18 13.82 -5.12
CA ASN A 9 10.85 14.19 -6.36
C ASN A 9 10.49 13.17 -7.43
N TRP A 10 10.41 13.61 -8.68
CA TRP A 10 10.13 12.69 -9.78
C TRP A 10 11.20 11.60 -9.86
N THR A 11 10.75 10.35 -9.97
CA THR A 11 11.58 9.19 -10.31
C THR A 11 10.81 8.27 -11.26
N PRO A 12 11.50 7.37 -11.98
CA PRO A 12 10.84 6.23 -12.62
C PRO A 12 10.04 5.40 -11.60
N SER A 13 8.94 4.80 -12.05
CA SER A 13 8.12 3.87 -11.26
C SER A 13 8.49 2.43 -11.58
N VAL A 14 9.35 1.82 -10.75
CA VAL A 14 9.82 0.45 -10.94
C VAL A 14 9.52 -0.41 -9.72
N VAL A 15 9.06 -1.63 -9.96
CA VAL A 15 8.99 -2.69 -8.93
C VAL A 15 9.83 -3.85 -9.40
N GLU A 16 10.73 -4.32 -8.55
CA GLU A 16 11.39 -5.61 -8.76
C GLU A 16 10.85 -6.61 -7.75
N PHE A 17 10.60 -7.84 -8.19
CA PHE A 17 9.88 -8.84 -7.40
C PHE A 17 10.26 -10.26 -7.80
N ASN A 18 10.04 -11.22 -6.90
CA ASN A 18 10.31 -12.64 -7.10
C ASN A 18 9.30 -13.50 -6.33
N PRO A 19 8.96 -14.72 -6.78
CA PRO A 19 8.27 -15.69 -5.94
C PRO A 19 9.13 -16.10 -4.74
N LEU A 20 8.50 -16.43 -3.61
CA LEU A 20 9.14 -17.01 -2.43
C LEU A 20 8.77 -18.49 -2.26
N PRO A 21 9.75 -19.42 -2.09
CA PRO A 21 11.19 -19.18 -2.16
C PRO A 21 11.65 -18.84 -3.60
N GLY A 22 12.70 -18.05 -3.71
CA GLY A 22 13.21 -17.53 -4.98
C GLY A 22 14.71 -17.26 -4.97
N PRO A 23 15.28 -16.74 -6.07
CA PRO A 23 16.69 -16.42 -6.16
C PRO A 23 17.09 -15.26 -5.22
N PRO A 24 18.39 -15.13 -4.88
CA PRO A 24 18.86 -14.10 -3.97
C PRO A 24 18.74 -12.67 -4.52
N SER A 25 18.68 -12.50 -5.85
CA SER A 25 18.46 -11.23 -6.53
C SER A 25 17.14 -11.22 -7.27
N PHE A 26 16.50 -10.07 -7.37
CA PHE A 26 15.31 -9.89 -8.19
C PHE A 26 15.57 -10.20 -9.67
N ASN A 27 14.68 -10.93 -10.30
CA ASN A 27 14.76 -11.25 -11.73
C ASN A 27 13.50 -10.86 -12.52
N LEU A 28 12.41 -10.49 -11.84
CA LEU A 28 11.25 -9.89 -12.46
C LEU A 28 11.23 -8.39 -12.16
N THR A 29 10.87 -7.62 -13.19
CA THR A 29 10.74 -6.17 -13.11
C THR A 29 9.44 -5.76 -13.78
N ALA A 30 8.73 -4.84 -13.16
CA ALA A 30 7.55 -4.18 -13.72
C ALA A 30 7.75 -2.67 -13.69
N TYR A 31 7.19 -2.01 -14.70
CA TYR A 31 7.19 -0.56 -14.85
C TYR A 31 5.76 -0.06 -14.74
N GLY A 32 5.60 1.18 -14.31
CA GLY A 32 4.30 1.80 -14.18
C GLY A 32 4.32 3.29 -14.44
N SER A 33 3.28 3.97 -13.96
CA SER A 33 3.08 5.40 -14.14
C SER A 33 3.39 6.19 -12.88
N THR A 34 3.48 7.50 -13.05
CA THR A 34 3.58 8.47 -11.96
C THR A 34 2.61 9.61 -12.25
N ASP A 35 1.81 9.98 -11.26
CA ASP A 35 0.95 11.15 -11.30
C ASP A 35 1.50 12.20 -10.32
N LEU A 36 1.56 13.46 -10.76
CA LEU A 36 1.88 14.57 -9.86
C LEU A 36 0.60 15.00 -9.12
N PHE A 37 0.62 14.88 -7.80
CA PHE A 37 -0.34 15.49 -6.91
C PHE A 37 0.25 16.78 -6.33
N VAL A 38 -0.57 17.83 -6.31
CA VAL A 38 -0.24 19.10 -5.65
C VAL A 38 -1.32 19.35 -4.60
N ASP A 39 -0.94 19.44 -3.33
CA ASP A 39 -1.92 19.64 -2.27
C ASP A 39 -2.54 21.04 -2.30
N GLY A 40 -3.73 21.16 -1.69
CA GLY A 40 -4.50 22.40 -1.64
C GLY A 40 -4.02 23.41 -0.59
N GLY A 41 -3.07 23.03 0.26
CA GLY A 41 -2.51 23.85 1.32
C GLY A 41 -1.62 24.98 0.80
N PRO A 42 -1.28 25.96 1.66
CA PRO A 42 -0.51 27.15 1.30
C PRO A 42 0.88 26.83 0.72
N LYS A 43 1.47 25.68 1.03
CA LYS A 43 2.78 25.28 0.50
C LYS A 43 2.72 24.68 -0.90
N HIS A 44 1.56 24.22 -1.37
CA HIS A 44 1.41 23.52 -2.65
C HIS A 44 2.50 22.45 -2.86
N ARG A 45 2.69 21.59 -1.86
CA ARG A 45 3.68 20.51 -1.90
C ARG A 45 3.38 19.62 -3.09
N LYS A 46 4.47 19.20 -3.73
CA LYS A 46 4.45 18.31 -4.88
C LYS A 46 4.75 16.89 -4.40
N ILE A 47 3.80 16.00 -4.62
CA ILE A 47 3.88 14.59 -4.25
C ILE A 47 3.71 13.78 -5.52
N PHE A 48 4.66 12.90 -5.81
CA PHE A 48 4.60 12.02 -6.97
C PHE A 48 4.04 10.67 -6.53
N ILE A 49 2.87 10.31 -7.07
CA ILE A 49 2.19 9.05 -6.76
C ILE A 49 2.51 8.04 -7.86
N HIS A 50 3.22 6.99 -7.49
CA HIS A 50 3.67 5.94 -8.39
C HIS A 50 2.71 4.75 -8.34
N ARG A 51 2.38 4.17 -9.50
CA ARG A 51 1.51 2.99 -9.59
C ARG A 51 2.11 1.97 -10.55
N VAL A 52 2.42 0.78 -10.04
CA VAL A 52 2.95 -0.33 -10.84
C VAL A 52 2.07 -1.56 -10.68
N THR A 53 1.54 -2.07 -11.79
CA THR A 53 0.73 -3.30 -11.81
C THR A 53 1.62 -4.50 -12.12
N LEU A 54 1.62 -5.46 -11.19
CA LEU A 54 2.27 -6.76 -11.33
C LEU A 54 1.28 -7.77 -11.92
N GLU A 55 1.62 -8.26 -13.10
CA GLU A 55 0.81 -9.20 -13.90
C GLU A 55 1.37 -10.62 -13.83
N ASN A 56 0.60 -11.59 -14.35
CA ASN A 56 1.01 -13.00 -14.47
C ASN A 56 1.48 -13.64 -13.16
N LEU A 57 0.90 -13.21 -12.05
CA LEU A 57 1.18 -13.73 -10.72
C LEU A 57 0.45 -15.06 -10.50
N LYS A 58 1.11 -16.01 -9.83
CA LYS A 58 0.52 -17.32 -9.53
C LYS A 58 -0.42 -17.22 -8.32
N PRO A 59 -1.68 -17.69 -8.39
CA PRO A 59 -2.57 -17.75 -7.25
C PRO A 59 -1.95 -18.47 -6.04
N GLY A 60 -2.19 -17.97 -4.83
CA GLY A 60 -1.67 -18.52 -3.57
C GLY A 60 -0.17 -18.34 -3.33
N GLN A 61 0.60 -17.94 -4.35
CA GLN A 61 2.04 -17.77 -4.28
C GLN A 61 2.40 -16.50 -3.51
N LYS A 62 3.38 -16.62 -2.61
CA LYS A 62 3.99 -15.48 -1.94
C LYS A 62 5.06 -14.88 -2.83
N TYR A 63 5.12 -13.55 -2.90
CA TYR A 63 6.15 -12.81 -3.63
C TYR A 63 6.84 -11.84 -2.67
N VAL A 64 8.16 -11.69 -2.81
CA VAL A 64 8.94 -10.60 -2.22
C VAL A 64 9.08 -9.50 -3.27
N TYR A 65 9.06 -8.24 -2.86
CA TYR A 65 9.24 -7.10 -3.75
C TYR A 65 9.91 -5.91 -3.05
N HIS A 66 10.41 -4.99 -3.86
CA HIS A 66 10.71 -3.62 -3.45
C HIS A 66 10.32 -2.65 -4.58
N CYS A 67 10.08 -1.38 -4.24
CA CYS A 67 9.66 -0.37 -5.20
C CYS A 67 10.61 0.83 -5.18
N GLY A 68 10.72 1.53 -6.31
CA GLY A 68 11.59 2.69 -6.44
C GLY A 68 12.18 2.81 -7.83
N SER A 69 13.48 3.13 -7.89
CA SER A 69 14.26 3.23 -9.13
C SER A 69 15.76 3.19 -8.83
N SER A 70 16.59 3.36 -9.86
CA SER A 70 18.05 3.56 -9.69
C SER A 70 18.43 4.76 -8.80
N LEU A 71 17.49 5.66 -8.51
CA LEU A 71 17.69 6.80 -7.60
C LEU A 71 17.45 6.47 -6.12
N GLY A 72 16.85 5.31 -5.82
CA GLY A 72 16.54 4.88 -4.47
C GLY A 72 15.49 3.77 -4.44
N TRP A 73 15.67 2.82 -3.52
CA TRP A 73 14.81 1.65 -3.35
C TRP A 73 14.22 1.62 -1.94
N SER A 74 12.99 1.13 -1.81
CA SER A 74 12.35 0.82 -0.54
C SER A 74 13.06 -0.35 0.19
N PRO A 75 12.74 -0.60 1.47
CA PRO A 75 12.94 -1.91 2.07
C PRO A 75 12.25 -3.02 1.25
N GLN A 76 12.62 -4.27 1.53
CA GLN A 76 11.94 -5.42 0.96
C GLN A 76 10.64 -5.70 1.73
N PHE A 77 9.56 -5.86 0.98
CA PHE A 77 8.24 -6.25 1.45
C PHE A 77 7.83 -7.56 0.80
N TYR A 78 6.67 -8.10 1.19
CA TYR A 78 6.13 -9.30 0.55
C TYR A 78 4.62 -9.25 0.51
N PHE A 79 3.99 -9.95 -0.41
CA PHE A 79 2.55 -10.17 -0.39
C PHE A 79 2.23 -11.60 -0.83
N ARG A 80 1.02 -12.07 -0.52
CA ARG A 80 0.47 -13.33 -1.04
C ARG A 80 -0.60 -13.03 -2.07
N VAL A 81 -0.50 -13.66 -3.23
CA VAL A 81 -1.55 -13.59 -4.25
C VAL A 81 -2.76 -14.37 -3.74
N LEU A 82 -3.95 -13.80 -3.88
CA LEU A 82 -5.21 -14.49 -3.54
C LEU A 82 -5.30 -15.83 -4.29
N GLN A 83 -5.89 -16.83 -3.64
CA GLN A 83 -6.16 -18.11 -4.31
C GLN A 83 -7.27 -17.91 -5.35
N ASP A 84 -7.29 -18.76 -6.37
CA ASP A 84 -8.35 -18.80 -7.38
C ASP A 84 -9.37 -19.91 -7.07
N GLY A 85 -10.51 -19.87 -7.76
CA GLY A 85 -11.58 -20.86 -7.60
C GLY A 85 -12.48 -20.63 -6.38
N SER A 86 -13.39 -21.58 -6.15
CA SER A 86 -14.49 -21.49 -5.18
C SER A 86 -14.36 -22.45 -3.99
N SER A 87 -13.29 -23.23 -3.91
CA SER A 87 -13.04 -24.21 -2.85
C SER A 87 -12.41 -23.61 -1.59
N TRP A 88 -12.25 -22.29 -1.54
CA TRP A 88 -11.66 -21.54 -0.43
C TRP A 88 -12.45 -20.25 -0.17
N GLY A 89 -12.25 -19.65 1.00
CA GLY A 89 -12.82 -18.34 1.35
C GLY A 89 -11.75 -17.41 1.92
N PRO A 90 -11.75 -16.11 1.56
CA PRO A 90 -10.78 -15.17 2.06
C PRO A 90 -11.03 -14.80 3.52
N ARG A 91 -9.96 -14.63 4.29
CA ARG A 91 -9.97 -14.04 5.62
C ARG A 91 -9.78 -12.53 5.48
N LEU A 92 -10.79 -11.77 5.87
CA LEU A 92 -10.80 -10.33 5.70
C LEU A 92 -10.75 -9.65 7.06
N ALA A 93 -9.95 -8.60 7.19
CA ALA A 93 -10.21 -7.58 8.22
C ALA A 93 -11.05 -6.48 7.60
N VAL A 94 -12.15 -6.11 8.25
CA VAL A 94 -13.08 -5.08 7.76
C VAL A 94 -13.31 -4.08 8.88
N TYR A 95 -13.03 -2.81 8.61
CA TYR A 95 -13.21 -1.71 9.56
C TYR A 95 -13.33 -0.38 8.81
N GLY A 96 -13.86 0.65 9.47
CA GLY A 96 -13.86 2.06 9.03
C GLY A 96 -13.27 2.93 10.13
N ASP A 97 -13.19 4.24 9.89
CA ASP A 97 -13.06 5.25 10.95
C ASP A 97 -11.77 5.07 11.77
N MET A 98 -10.63 4.76 11.12
CA MET A 98 -9.38 4.50 11.86
C MET A 98 -8.82 5.79 12.48
N GLY A 99 -8.73 6.85 11.67
CA GLY A 99 -8.05 8.09 11.99
C GLY A 99 -6.53 8.00 12.07
N ASN A 100 -5.86 9.15 11.89
CA ASN A 100 -4.42 9.28 12.13
C ASN A 100 -4.10 9.30 13.63
N ASP A 101 -4.97 9.94 14.41
CA ASP A 101 -4.88 9.99 15.87
C ASP A 101 -5.71 8.87 16.51
N ASN A 102 -5.18 8.31 17.60
CA ASN A 102 -5.88 7.31 18.40
C ASN A 102 -6.32 6.05 17.61
N ALA A 103 -5.51 5.59 16.66
CA ALA A 103 -5.74 4.38 15.86
C ALA A 103 -5.65 3.08 16.71
N GLN A 104 -6.63 2.85 17.59
CA GLN A 104 -6.65 1.78 18.59
C GLN A 104 -6.49 0.38 17.97
N SER A 105 -7.03 0.19 16.76
CA SER A 105 -6.98 -1.07 16.03
C SER A 105 -5.63 -1.34 15.35
N LEU A 106 -4.78 -0.31 15.16
CA LEU A 106 -3.57 -0.40 14.34
C LEU A 106 -2.57 -1.44 14.88
N SER A 107 -2.28 -1.42 16.18
CA SER A 107 -1.33 -2.36 16.80
C SER A 107 -1.74 -3.83 16.60
N ARG A 108 -3.05 -4.10 16.64
CA ARG A 108 -3.62 -5.42 16.38
C ARG A 108 -3.50 -5.80 14.92
N LEU A 109 -3.87 -4.88 14.01
CA LEU A 109 -3.77 -5.10 12.56
C LEU A 109 -2.34 -5.37 12.12
N GLN A 110 -1.36 -4.65 12.69
CA GLN A 110 0.06 -4.87 12.46
C GLN A 110 0.48 -6.30 12.83
N LYS A 111 0.17 -6.70 14.07
CA LYS A 111 0.51 -8.03 14.57
C LYS A 111 -0.15 -9.14 13.73
N GLU A 112 -1.45 -9.03 13.48
CA GLU A 112 -2.22 -10.07 12.77
C GLU A 112 -1.82 -10.16 11.29
N THR A 113 -1.44 -9.04 10.67
CA THR A 113 -0.86 -9.01 9.31
C THR A 113 0.46 -9.76 9.24
N GLN A 114 1.38 -9.51 10.17
CA GLN A 114 2.68 -10.21 10.20
C GLN A 114 2.53 -11.71 10.50
N MET A 115 1.45 -12.10 11.19
CA MET A 115 1.08 -13.49 11.41
C MET A 115 0.35 -14.13 10.21
N GLU A 116 0.22 -13.41 9.07
CA GLU A 116 -0.51 -13.85 7.87
C GLU A 116 -1.97 -14.27 8.19
N MET A 117 -2.64 -13.56 9.11
CA MET A 117 -4.02 -13.86 9.50
C MET A 117 -5.08 -13.39 8.49
N TYR A 118 -4.72 -12.46 7.61
CA TYR A 118 -5.61 -11.87 6.62
C TYR A 118 -5.11 -12.10 5.20
N ASP A 119 -6.06 -12.24 4.27
CA ASP A 119 -5.80 -12.33 2.84
C ASP A 119 -6.06 -10.98 2.14
N ALA A 120 -6.90 -10.12 2.73
CA ALA A 120 -7.08 -8.72 2.34
C ALA A 120 -7.63 -7.87 3.51
N ILE A 121 -7.44 -6.56 3.43
CA ILE A 121 -8.04 -5.56 4.29
C ILE A 121 -9.09 -4.79 3.48
N LEU A 122 -10.27 -4.56 4.07
CA LEU A 122 -11.27 -3.61 3.58
C LEU A 122 -11.39 -2.46 4.59
N HIS A 123 -10.81 -1.31 4.27
CA HIS A 123 -10.97 -0.08 5.04
C HIS A 123 -12.14 0.74 4.45
N VAL A 124 -13.28 0.67 5.12
CA VAL A 124 -14.55 1.20 4.68
C VAL A 124 -14.69 2.63 5.19
N ALA A 125 -14.20 3.59 4.40
CA ALA A 125 -14.31 5.04 4.64
C ALA A 125 -13.55 5.60 5.85
N ASP A 126 -13.41 6.94 5.86
CA ASP A 126 -12.89 7.77 6.94
C ASP A 126 -11.50 7.33 7.41
N PHE A 127 -10.51 7.57 6.55
CA PHE A 127 -9.18 6.99 6.67
C PHE A 127 -8.38 7.67 7.78
N ALA A 128 -7.86 8.86 7.50
CA ALA A 128 -7.03 9.63 8.41
C ALA A 128 -7.86 10.64 9.22
N TYR A 129 -9.10 10.91 8.78
CA TYR A 129 -9.85 12.16 8.99
C TYR A 129 -9.06 13.35 8.44
N ASP A 130 -9.54 13.92 7.32
CA ASP A 130 -9.02 15.14 6.70
C ASP A 130 -7.55 15.02 6.22
N MET A 131 -7.33 14.15 5.21
CA MET A 131 -5.99 13.85 4.69
C MET A 131 -5.23 15.06 4.11
N ASP A 132 -5.95 16.09 3.69
CA ASP A 132 -5.42 17.32 3.11
C ASP A 132 -4.90 18.31 4.17
N GLU A 133 -5.21 18.10 5.45
CA GLU A 133 -4.78 18.97 6.53
C GLU A 133 -3.25 19.07 6.66
N ASP A 134 -2.84 20.24 7.17
CA ASP A 134 -1.45 20.63 7.43
C ASP A 134 -0.53 20.45 6.20
N ASP A 135 -1.00 20.92 5.04
CA ASP A 135 -0.38 20.70 3.73
C ASP A 135 -0.23 19.20 3.44
N ALA A 136 -1.31 18.42 3.56
CA ALA A 136 -1.35 16.96 3.39
C ALA A 136 -0.38 16.15 4.27
N GLN A 137 0.12 16.73 5.37
CA GLN A 137 1.02 16.01 6.29
C GLN A 137 0.29 14.96 7.12
N VAL A 138 -0.99 15.19 7.43
CA VAL A 138 -1.85 14.19 8.10
C VAL A 138 -1.97 12.94 7.24
N GLY A 139 -2.20 13.09 5.94
CA GLY A 139 -2.20 11.97 4.99
C GLY A 139 -0.85 11.24 4.95
N ASP A 140 0.27 11.96 4.94
CA ASP A 140 1.61 11.35 4.98
C ASP A 140 1.85 10.53 6.26
N GLU A 141 1.40 11.03 7.41
CA GLU A 141 1.50 10.32 8.69
C GLU A 141 0.68 9.05 8.67
N PHE A 142 -0.58 9.14 8.26
CA PHE A 142 -1.47 7.99 8.17
C PHE A 142 -0.91 6.91 7.23
N MET A 143 -0.40 7.30 6.05
CA MET A 143 0.19 6.36 5.10
C MET A 143 1.44 5.67 5.66
N ARG A 144 2.27 6.36 6.46
CA ARG A 144 3.39 5.74 7.20
C ARG A 144 2.91 4.77 8.27
N GLN A 145 1.83 5.09 8.99
CA GLN A 145 1.27 4.21 10.00
C GLN A 145 0.79 2.89 9.38
N ILE A 146 0.02 2.98 8.29
CA ILE A 146 -0.56 1.79 7.65
C ILE A 146 0.41 1.01 6.76
N GLU A 147 1.61 1.53 6.44
CA GLU A 147 2.63 0.81 5.63
C GLU A 147 2.92 -0.59 6.19
N SER A 148 3.03 -0.68 7.52
CA SER A 148 3.22 -1.92 8.29
C SER A 148 2.14 -3.01 8.05
N VAL A 149 1.02 -2.63 7.44
CA VAL A 149 -0.10 -3.49 7.04
C VAL A 149 -0.20 -3.55 5.50
N ALA A 150 -0.35 -2.39 4.85
CA ALA A 150 -0.65 -2.25 3.43
C ALA A 150 0.51 -2.69 2.50
N ALA A 151 1.76 -2.69 2.99
CA ALA A 151 2.88 -3.24 2.24
C ALA A 151 2.89 -4.78 2.21
N TYR A 152 2.06 -5.43 3.04
CA TYR A 152 2.06 -6.89 3.22
C TYR A 152 0.79 -7.59 2.79
N VAL A 153 -0.34 -6.89 2.84
CA VAL A 153 -1.68 -7.41 2.55
C VAL A 153 -2.41 -6.41 1.65
N PRO A 154 -3.14 -6.86 0.60
CA PRO A 154 -3.95 -5.98 -0.23
C PRO A 154 -4.88 -5.13 0.62
N TYR A 155 -4.75 -3.81 0.51
CA TYR A 155 -5.49 -2.84 1.31
C TYR A 155 -6.48 -2.10 0.42
N MET A 156 -7.74 -2.51 0.48
CA MET A 156 -8.81 -1.96 -0.35
C MET A 156 -9.56 -0.88 0.41
N THR A 157 -9.88 0.20 -0.27
CA THR A 157 -10.55 1.36 0.33
C THR A 157 -11.81 1.73 -0.44
N CYS A 158 -12.73 2.43 0.22
CA CYS A 158 -13.79 3.22 -0.40
C CYS A 158 -13.88 4.58 0.29
N PRO A 159 -14.18 5.68 -0.43
CA PRO A 159 -14.23 7.01 0.18
C PRO A 159 -15.40 7.14 1.15
N GLY A 160 -15.16 7.85 2.25
CA GLY A 160 -16.15 8.35 3.20
C GLY A 160 -16.44 9.83 3.01
N ASN A 161 -17.17 10.41 3.96
CA ASN A 161 -17.46 11.84 3.95
C ASN A 161 -16.24 12.69 4.26
N HIS A 162 -15.26 12.17 5.01
CA HIS A 162 -13.99 12.89 5.26
C HIS A 162 -13.00 12.81 4.08
N GLU A 163 -13.34 12.09 3.01
CA GLU A 163 -12.55 12.05 1.77
C GLU A 163 -13.13 12.91 0.64
N GLU A 164 -14.32 13.48 0.82
CA GLU A 164 -14.93 14.43 -0.13
C GLU A 164 -14.59 15.91 0.17
N ALA A 165 -13.90 16.17 1.28
CA ALA A 165 -13.61 17.52 1.79
C ALA A 165 -12.63 18.30 0.88
#